data_AF-K5CR10-F1
#
_entry.id   AF-K5CR10-F1
#
_cell.length_a   1.000
_cell.length_b   1.000
_cell.length_c   1.000
_cell.angle_alpha   90.00
_cell.angle_beta   90.00
_cell.angle_gamma   90.00
#
_symmetry.space_group_name_H-M   'P 1'
#
loop_
_entity.id
_entity.type
_entity.pdbx_description
1 polymer ?
#
loop_
_entity_poly.entity_id
_entity_poly.type
_entity_poly.pdbx_seq_one_letter_code
_entity_poly.pdbx_strand_id
1 'polypeptide(L)' 'MNYEKINMEKDINSILYAESMKVALRVDFLINSEELKLYAVSIYNASIWGKKIDKKNKALKKNRQLK' A
#
# COMPACT_ATOMS: atom_id res chain seq x y z
N MET A 1 -5.65 -11.24 -17.33
CA MET A 1 -4.91 -11.27 -16.06
C MET A 1 -5.73 -10.48 -15.04
N ASN A 2 -6.46 -11.15 -14.16
CA ASN A 2 -7.41 -10.52 -13.24
C ASN A 2 -6.67 -9.95 -12.02
N TYR A 3 -6.28 -8.67 -12.11
CA TYR A 3 -5.63 -7.94 -11.03
C TYR A 3 -6.50 -7.76 -9.78
N GLU A 4 -7.82 -7.96 -9.90
CA GLU A 4 -8.78 -7.77 -8.80
C GLU A 4 -8.75 -8.90 -7.75
N LYS A 5 -8.36 -10.12 -8.13
CA LYS A 5 -8.42 -11.28 -7.20
C LYS A 5 -7.21 -11.41 -6.29
N ILE A 6 -6.04 -10.94 -6.71
CA ILE A 6 -4.76 -11.28 -6.04
C ILE A 6 -4.50 -10.42 -4.78
N ASN A 7 -5.19 -9.28 -4.62
CA ASN A 7 -4.87 -8.33 -3.54
C ASN A 7 -5.88 -8.25 -2.39
N MET A 8 -7.06 -8.88 -2.46
CA MET A 8 -8.04 -8.84 -1.37
C MET A 8 -8.01 -10.05 -0.42
N GLU A 9 -7.28 -11.12 -0.76
CA GLU A 9 -7.19 -12.34 0.08
C GLU A 9 -6.20 -12.22 1.26
N LYS A 10 -5.51 -11.09 1.42
CA LYS A 10 -4.71 -10.79 2.62
C LYS A 10 -5.46 -9.76 3.43
N ASP A 11 -5.77 -10.10 4.68
CA ASP A 11 -6.34 -9.22 5.71
C ASP A 11 -6.06 -7.74 5.40
N ILE A 12 -7.07 -7.08 4.82
CA ILE A 12 -6.94 -5.68 4.45
C ILE A 12 -6.75 -4.93 5.76
N ASN A 13 -5.62 -4.23 5.89
CA ASN A 13 -5.47 -3.30 6.98
C ASN A 13 -6.43 -2.13 6.73
N SER A 14 -7.62 -2.22 7.30
CA SER A 14 -8.74 -1.30 7.07
C SER A 14 -8.38 0.15 7.41
N ILE A 15 -7.57 0.37 8.45
CA ILE A 15 -7.02 1.68 8.81
C ILE A 15 -6.16 2.22 7.68
N LEU A 16 -5.20 1.43 7.18
CA LEU A 16 -4.30 1.85 6.10
C LEU A 16 -5.06 2.09 4.78
N TYR A 17 -6.06 1.27 4.49
CA TYR A 17 -6.91 1.49 3.31
C TYR A 17 -7.74 2.77 3.45
N ALA A 18 -8.31 3.04 4.62
CA ALA A 18 -9.03 4.28 4.89
C ALA A 18 -8.11 5.52 4.79
N GLU A 19 -6.86 5.43 5.26
CA GLU A 19 -5.85 6.47 5.06
C GLU A 19 -5.53 6.68 3.58
N SER A 20 -5.36 5.58 2.83
CA SER A 20 -5.11 5.63 1.39
C SER A 20 -6.26 6.29 0.64
N MET A 21 -7.51 6.01 1.03
CA MET A 21 -8.71 6.64 0.51
C MET A 21 -8.75 8.15 0.83
N LYS A 22 -8.41 8.56 2.06
CA LYS A 22 -8.33 9.98 2.43
C LYS A 22 -7.31 10.75 1.59
N VAL A 23 -6.20 10.12 1.24
CA VAL A 23 -5.19 10.72 0.34
C VAL A 23 -5.71 10.78 -1.09
N ALA A 24 -6.35 9.71 -1.58
CA ALA A 24 -6.94 9.67 -2.91
C ALA A 24 -8.01 10.75 -3.12
N LEU A 25 -8.83 11.03 -2.11
CA LEU A 25 -9.85 12.08 -2.13
C LEU A 25 -9.29 13.51 -2.27
N ARG A 26 -7.99 13.71 -2.08
CA ARG A 26 -7.32 15.02 -2.23
C ARG A 26 -6.74 15.22 -3.63
N VAL A 27 -6.97 14.28 -4.56
CA VAL A 27 -6.42 14.33 -5.91
C VAL A 27 -7.46 14.89 -6.86
N ASP A 28 -7.22 16.12 -7.32
CA ASP A 28 -8.21 16.91 -8.06
C ASP A 28 -8.53 16.39 -9.47
N PHE A 29 -7.69 15.51 -10.04
CA PHE A 29 -7.87 14.99 -11.40
C PHE A 29 -8.60 13.64 -11.48
N LEU A 30 -9.00 13.04 -10.35
CA LEU A 30 -9.79 11.81 -10.35
C LEU A 30 -11.25 12.15 -10.61
N ILE A 31 -11.80 11.65 -11.72
CA ILE A 31 -13.10 12.12 -12.23
C ILE A 31 -14.27 11.19 -11.88
N ASN A 32 -13.99 9.99 -11.38
CA ASN A 32 -15.02 9.01 -11.03
C ASN A 32 -14.61 8.10 -9.87
N SER A 33 -15.59 7.33 -9.38
CA SER A 33 -15.40 6.44 -8.23
C SER A 33 -14.48 5.25 -8.53
N GLU A 34 -14.32 4.86 -9.79
CA GLU A 34 -13.43 3.78 -10.18
C GLU A 34 -11.97 4.23 -10.11
N GLU A 35 -11.65 5.39 -10.69
CA GLU A 35 -10.34 6.01 -10.58
C GLU A 35 -9.95 6.29 -9.13
N LEU A 36 -10.90 6.76 -8.31
CA LEU A 36 -10.69 6.96 -6.88
C LEU A 36 -10.28 5.67 -6.17
N LYS A 37 -11.01 4.57 -6.42
CA LYS A 37 -10.71 3.25 -5.83
C LYS A 37 -9.36 2.73 -6.30
N LEU A 38 -9.08 2.78 -7.60
CA LEU A 38 -7.82 2.30 -8.18
C LEU A 38 -6.62 3.08 -7.62
N TYR A 39 -6.76 4.39 -7.46
CA TYR A 39 -5.73 5.23 -6.89
C TYR A 39 -5.50 4.92 -5.39
N ALA A 40 -6.58 4.78 -4.61
CA ALA A 40 -6.50 4.39 -3.20
C ALA A 40 -5.85 3.00 -3.02
N VAL A 41 -6.20 2.03 -3.86
CA VAL A 41 -5.58 0.68 -3.85
C VAL A 41 -4.09 0.78 -4.21
N SER A 42 -3.71 1.64 -5.14
CA SER A 42 -2.30 1.86 -5.51
C SER A 42 -1.48 2.42 -4.34
N ILE A 43 -2.00 3.42 -3.62
CA ILE A 43 -1.37 3.97 -2.42
C ILE A 43 -1.24 2.90 -1.32
N TYR A 44 -2.29 2.12 -1.09
CA TYR A 44 -2.29 1.04 -0.12
C TYR A 44 -1.18 0.02 -0.44
N ASN A 45 -1.11 -0.44 -1.69
CA ASN A 45 -0.13 -1.41 -2.14
C ASN A 45 1.31 -0.88 -2.00
N ALA A 46 1.55 0.38 -2.38
CA ALA A 46 2.83 1.04 -2.20
C ALA A 46 3.24 1.10 -0.71
N SER A 47 2.29 1.42 0.18
CA SER A 47 2.51 1.49 1.62
C SER A 47 2.86 0.13 2.23
N ILE A 48 2.17 -0.95 1.81
CA ILE A 48 2.49 -2.31 2.23
C ILE A 48 3.88 -2.73 1.73
N TRP A 49 4.22 -2.40 0.49
CA TRP A 49 5.53 -2.71 -0.09
C TRP A 49 6.65 -1.98 0.67
N GLY A 50 6.51 -0.69 0.93
CA GLY A 50 7.46 0.11 1.71
C GLY A 50 7.73 -0.51 3.08
N LYS A 51 6.67 -0.84 3.84
CA LYS A 51 6.79 -1.53 5.15
C LYS A 51 7.56 -2.85 5.06
N LYS A 52 7.38 -3.63 3.99
CA LYS A 52 8.09 -4.90 3.77
C LYS A 52 9.58 -4.66 3.50
N ILE A 53 9.92 -3.65 2.70
CA ILE A 53 11.30 -3.29 2.40
C ILE A 53 12.00 -2.74 3.65
N ASP A 54 11.35 -1.89 4.44
CA ASP A 54 11.91 -1.34 5.68
C ASP A 54 12.26 -2.44 6.68
N LYS A 55 11.37 -3.43 6.85
CA LYS A 55 11.64 -4.60 7.71
C LYS A 55 12.88 -5.37 7.23
N LYS A 56 13.00 -5.62 5.92
CA LYS A 56 14.18 -6.28 5.34
C LYS A 56 15.45 -5.47 5.59
N ASN A 57 15.41 -4.17 5.33
CA ASN A 57 16.56 -3.27 5.52
C ASN A 57 16.98 -3.19 6.99
N LYS A 58 16.04 -3.17 7.94
CA LYS A 58 16.33 -3.20 9.38
C LYS A 58 17.01 -4.51 9.80
N ALA A 59 16.54 -5.66 9.29
CA ALA A 59 17.18 -6.94 9.54
C ALA A 59 18.61 -7.00 8.98
N LEU A 60 18.82 -6.52 7.75
CA LEU A 60 20.14 -6.44 7.13
C LEU A 60 21.11 -5.53 7.93
N LYS A 61 20.64 -4.37 8.40
CA LYS A 61 21.45 -3.47 9.24
C LYS A 61 21.85 -4.15 10.56
N LYS A 62 20.93 -4.84 11.23
CA LYS A 62 21.22 -5.58 12.46
C LYS A 62 22.29 -6.66 12.23
N ASN A 63 22.16 -7.44 11.15
CA ASN A 63 23.14 -8.48 10.81
C ASN A 63 24.53 -7.93 10.50
N ARG A 64 24.64 -6.70 9.99
CA ARG A 64 25.92 -6.03 9.76
C ARG A 64 26.56 -5.51 11.05
N GLN A 65 25.77 -5.10 12.03
CA GLN A 65 26.27 -4.62 13.33
C GLN A 65 26.72 -5.75 14.28
N LEU A 66 26.32 -7.00 13.98
CA LEU A 66 26.69 -8.20 14.73
C LEU A 66 27.95 -8.90 14.18
N LYS A 67 28.55 -8.36 13.11
CA LYS A 67 29.84 -8.79 12.55
C LYS A 67 30.92 -7.80 12.97
#